data_AF-X1C036-F1
#
_entry.id   AF-X1C036-F1
#
_cell.length_a   1.000
_cell.length_b   1.000
_cell.length_c   1.000
_cell.angle_alpha   90.00
_cell.angle_beta   90.00
_cell.angle_gamma   90.00
#
_symmetry.space_group_name_H-M   'P 1'
#
loop_
_entity.id
_entity.type
_entity.pdbx_description
1 polymer ?
#
loop_
_entity_poly.entity_id
_entity_poly.type
_entity_poly.pdbx_seq_one_letter_code
_entity_poly.pdbx_strand_id
1 'polypeptide(L)'
;MPKVVEQKSLFGDTVLATNLSHDDIIVLIHSYASKMGYDVHIGNTEQDKNPQFKKISRQMLTPHEFGLPPDVFSTIVEIDLLLLKGSIITHAIEVTTTVETANKAINDRYRNLFVAIPSLLVKAYIVVKDKDFSKAHSIVFSKANIKDGISEKVKIIRLSELTELGFEKLIMI
;
A
#
# COMPACT_ATOMS: atom_id res chain seq x y z
N MET A 1 19.90 -6.13 -5.23
CA MET A 1 19.18 -6.43 -3.98
C MET A 1 19.48 -5.31 -3.00
N PRO A 2 18.48 -4.57 -2.50
CA PRO A 2 18.75 -3.65 -1.40
C PRO A 2 19.20 -4.50 -0.21
N LYS A 3 20.34 -4.13 0.39
CA LYS A 3 20.69 -4.58 1.73
C LYS A 3 19.75 -3.87 2.69
N VAL A 4 18.49 -4.31 2.76
CA VAL A 4 17.68 -4.05 3.94
C VAL A 4 18.41 -4.80 5.05
N VAL A 5 19.20 -4.08 5.82
CA VAL A 5 19.88 -4.64 6.97
C VAL A 5 18.77 -4.96 7.95
N GLU A 6 18.32 -6.22 7.93
CA GLU A 6 17.66 -6.84 9.06
C GLU A 6 18.60 -6.68 10.25
N GLN A 7 18.44 -5.60 11.01
CA GLN A 7 19.12 -5.47 12.28
C GLN A 7 18.37 -6.37 13.25
N LYS A 8 18.94 -7.57 13.47
CA LYS A 8 18.59 -8.37 14.64
C LYS A 8 18.84 -7.53 15.87
N SER A 9 17.80 -7.25 16.64
CA SER A 9 17.95 -6.68 17.98
C SER A 9 18.80 -7.65 18.84
N LEU A 10 19.38 -7.15 19.93
CA LEU A 10 20.11 -7.95 20.92
C LEU A 10 19.29 -9.15 21.48
N PHE A 11 17.98 -9.18 21.24
CA PHE A 11 17.05 -10.22 21.68
C PHE A 11 16.43 -11.04 20.53
N GLY A 12 16.88 -10.85 19.29
CA GLY A 12 16.49 -11.68 18.14
C GLY A 12 15.31 -11.17 17.30
N ASP A 13 14.68 -10.06 17.67
CA ASP A 13 13.61 -9.44 16.87
C ASP A 13 14.19 -8.65 15.70
N THR A 14 13.63 -8.83 14.50
CA THR A 14 14.00 -8.08 13.30
C THR A 14 13.43 -6.67 13.38
N VAL A 15 14.27 -5.66 13.58
CA VAL A 15 13.85 -4.25 13.50
C VAL A 15 14.28 -3.71 12.14
N LEU A 16 13.31 -3.25 11.34
CA LEU A 16 13.62 -2.52 10.11
C LEU A 16 14.29 -1.20 10.45
N ALA A 17 15.38 -0.88 9.75
CA ALA A 17 16.03 0.42 9.87
C ALA A 17 14.99 1.53 9.66
N THR A 18 14.81 2.42 10.65
CA THR A 18 13.80 3.50 10.66
C THR A 18 13.99 4.56 9.56
N ASN A 19 15.01 4.41 8.71
CA ASN A 19 15.42 5.34 7.66
C ASN A 19 15.15 4.83 6.23
N LEU A 20 14.23 3.88 6.03
CA LEU A 20 13.83 3.52 4.67
C LEU A 20 13.20 4.72 3.93
N SER A 21 13.59 4.89 2.66
CA SER A 21 12.94 5.82 1.74
C SER A 21 11.60 5.26 1.25
N HIS A 22 10.81 6.08 0.56
CA HIS A 22 9.56 5.64 -0.06
C HIS A 22 9.80 4.45 -1.02
N ASP A 23 10.77 4.59 -1.91
CA ASP A 23 11.17 3.55 -2.87
C ASP A 23 11.65 2.27 -2.18
N ASP A 24 12.43 2.38 -1.10
CA ASP A 24 12.90 1.21 -0.36
C ASP A 24 11.73 0.42 0.25
N ILE A 25 10.71 1.12 0.74
CA ILE A 25 9.49 0.50 1.28
C ILE A 25 8.70 -0.19 0.17
N ILE A 26 8.57 0.43 -1.01
CA ILE A 26 7.91 -0.18 -2.17
C ILE A 26 8.61 -1.49 -2.55
N VAL A 27 9.94 -1.48 -2.69
CA VAL A 27 10.72 -2.68 -3.04
C VAL A 27 10.61 -3.75 -1.96
N LEU A 28 10.58 -3.36 -0.69
CA LEU A 28 10.43 -4.28 0.43
C LEU A 28 9.08 -5.01 0.37
N ILE A 29 7.98 -4.27 0.21
CA ILE A 29 6.63 -4.83 0.12
C ILE A 29 6.50 -5.72 -1.12
N HIS A 30 7.03 -5.27 -2.26
CA HIS A 30 7.07 -6.06 -3.49
C HIS A 30 7.75 -7.41 -3.26
N SER A 31 8.92 -7.40 -2.61
CA SER A 31 9.69 -8.61 -2.29
C SER A 31 8.88 -9.59 -1.42
N TYR A 32 8.26 -9.11 -0.34
CA TYR A 32 7.45 -9.96 0.54
C TYR A 32 6.22 -10.53 -0.18
N ALA A 33 5.48 -9.68 -0.90
CA ALA A 33 4.29 -10.10 -1.65
C ALA A 33 4.64 -11.16 -2.72
N SER A 34 5.73 -10.95 -3.45
CA SER A 34 6.20 -11.88 -4.47
C SER A 34 6.56 -13.25 -3.89
N LYS A 35 7.27 -13.29 -2.74
CA LYS A 35 7.57 -14.54 -2.02
C LYS A 35 6.31 -15.29 -1.60
N MET A 36 5.23 -14.57 -1.32
CA MET A 36 3.92 -15.12 -0.93
C MET A 36 3.03 -15.46 -2.13
N GLY A 37 3.56 -15.39 -3.36
CA GLY A 37 2.88 -15.81 -4.58
C GLY A 37 1.88 -14.78 -5.13
N TYR A 38 1.98 -13.52 -4.72
CA TYR A 38 1.23 -12.43 -5.34
C TYR A 38 2.01 -11.84 -6.51
N ASP A 39 1.29 -11.49 -7.58
CA ASP A 39 1.79 -10.51 -8.51
C ASP A 39 1.62 -9.10 -7.91
N VAL A 40 2.51 -8.18 -8.26
CA VAL A 40 2.51 -6.83 -7.71
C VAL A 40 2.50 -5.80 -8.83
N HIS A 41 1.47 -4.98 -8.89
CA HIS A 41 1.51 -3.75 -9.69
C HIS A 41 2.02 -2.62 -8.82
N ILE A 42 2.99 -1.86 -9.34
CA ILE A 42 3.46 -0.61 -8.75
C ILE A 42 2.79 0.52 -9.52
N GLY A 43 2.28 1.56 -8.85
CA GLY A 43 1.52 2.63 -9.50
C GLY A 43 2.28 3.30 -10.66
N ASN A 44 1.58 3.68 -11.74
CA ASN A 44 2.23 4.20 -12.95
C ASN A 44 3.07 5.45 -12.66
N THR A 45 2.57 6.36 -11.82
CA THR A 45 3.33 7.53 -11.36
C THR A 45 4.69 7.15 -10.76
N GLU A 46 4.79 6.06 -10.00
CA GLU A 46 6.05 5.58 -9.43
C GLU A 46 6.92 4.87 -10.48
N GLN A 47 6.31 4.15 -11.42
CA GLN A 47 7.02 3.54 -12.55
C GLN A 47 7.67 4.57 -13.48
N ASP A 48 7.02 5.72 -13.69
CA ASP A 48 7.54 6.80 -14.53
C ASP A 48 8.74 7.51 -13.88
N LYS A 49 8.76 7.60 -12.55
CA LYS A 49 9.88 8.14 -11.78
C LYS A 49 11.06 7.16 -11.70
N ASN A 50 10.77 5.87 -11.58
CA ASN A 50 11.78 4.84 -11.37
C ASN A 50 11.62 3.68 -12.39
N PRO A 51 12.47 3.63 -13.44
CA PRO A 51 12.41 2.59 -14.46
C PRO A 51 12.58 1.15 -13.93
N GLN A 52 13.17 0.97 -12.74
CA GLN A 52 13.24 -0.35 -12.11
C GLN A 52 11.84 -0.83 -11.69
N PHE A 53 10.98 0.06 -11.21
CA PHE A 53 9.61 -0.30 -10.83
C PHE A 53 8.82 -0.83 -12.03
N LYS A 54 9.00 -0.20 -13.19
CA LYS A 54 8.40 -0.70 -14.44
C LYS A 54 8.85 -2.13 -14.79
N LYS A 55 10.09 -2.50 -14.47
CA LYS A 55 10.63 -3.84 -14.76
C LYS A 55 10.11 -4.92 -13.81
N ILE A 56 9.83 -4.58 -12.56
CA ILE A 56 9.38 -5.54 -11.54
C ILE A 56 7.87 -5.55 -11.34
N SER A 57 7.17 -4.54 -11.88
CA SER A 57 5.72 -4.37 -11.79
C SER A 57 4.97 -5.25 -12.79
N ARG A 58 3.92 -5.94 -12.34
CA ARG A 58 2.88 -6.48 -13.21
C ARG A 58 2.14 -5.32 -13.87
N GLN A 59 2.19 -5.29 -15.19
CA GLN A 59 1.49 -4.27 -15.97
C GLN A 59 -0.03 -4.55 -15.93
N MET A 60 -0.80 -3.50 -15.66
CA MET A 60 -2.26 -3.52 -15.75
C MET A 60 -2.65 -2.72 -16.99
N LEU A 61 -2.97 -3.41 -18.09
CA LEU A 61 -3.08 -2.76 -19.40
C LEU A 61 -4.48 -2.27 -19.72
N THR A 62 -5.51 -2.97 -19.23
CA THR A 62 -6.89 -2.65 -19.59
C THR A 62 -7.85 -2.77 -18.40
N PRO A 63 -8.88 -1.89 -18.31
CA PRO A 63 -9.93 -2.00 -17.29
C PRO A 63 -10.71 -3.31 -17.37
N HIS A 64 -10.90 -3.84 -18.58
CA HIS A 64 -11.69 -5.06 -18.81
C HIS A 64 -11.05 -6.30 -18.18
N GLU A 65 -9.72 -6.42 -18.23
CA GLU A 65 -8.98 -7.52 -17.60
C GLU A 65 -9.31 -7.65 -16.10
N PHE A 66 -9.47 -6.52 -15.41
CA PHE A 66 -9.70 -6.44 -13.97
C PHE A 66 -11.17 -6.24 -13.58
N GLY A 67 -12.08 -6.23 -14.56
CA GLY A 67 -13.51 -6.02 -14.33
C GLY A 67 -13.86 -4.66 -13.73
N LEU A 68 -13.09 -3.61 -14.05
CA LEU A 68 -13.27 -2.27 -13.50
C LEU A 68 -13.85 -1.29 -14.53
N PRO A 69 -14.68 -0.32 -14.11
CA PRO A 69 -14.97 0.88 -14.90
C PRO A 69 -13.70 1.65 -15.27
N PRO A 70 -13.62 2.29 -16.46
CA PRO A 70 -12.41 2.99 -16.91
C PRO A 70 -11.91 4.10 -15.98
N ASP A 71 -12.81 4.88 -15.39
CA ASP A 71 -12.51 5.95 -14.44
C ASP A 71 -11.91 5.40 -13.14
N VAL A 72 -12.48 4.31 -12.63
CA VAL A 72 -11.95 3.63 -11.44
C VAL A 72 -10.61 2.99 -11.72
N PHE A 73 -10.48 2.34 -12.87
CA PHE A 73 -9.23 1.77 -13.31
C PHE A 73 -8.13 2.83 -13.40
N SER A 74 -8.42 3.99 -13.99
CA SER A 74 -7.45 5.10 -14.06
C SER A 74 -7.00 5.62 -12.69
N THR A 75 -7.84 5.49 -11.66
CA THR A 75 -7.49 5.88 -10.30
C THR A 75 -6.68 4.81 -9.59
N ILE A 76 -7.08 3.55 -9.71
CA ILE A 76 -6.49 2.46 -8.91
C ILE A 76 -5.08 2.10 -9.38
N VAL A 77 -4.78 2.24 -10.68
CA VAL A 77 -3.43 2.02 -11.23
C VAL A 77 -2.41 3.08 -10.84
N GLU A 78 -2.84 4.14 -10.15
CA GLU A 78 -1.94 5.16 -9.59
C GLU A 78 -1.63 4.92 -8.10
N ILE A 79 -2.25 3.91 -7.48
CA ILE A 79 -1.91 3.52 -6.12
C ILE A 79 -0.52 2.90 -6.12
N ASP A 80 0.33 3.30 -5.16
CA ASP A 80 1.74 2.92 -5.10
C ASP A 80 1.96 1.42 -5.29
N LEU A 81 1.14 0.59 -4.65
CA LEU A 81 1.21 -0.88 -4.73
C LEU A 81 -0.19 -1.51 -4.74
N LEU A 82 -0.41 -2.41 -5.71
CA LEU A 82 -1.55 -3.33 -5.73
C LEU A 82 -1.07 -4.77 -5.71
N LEU A 83 -1.68 -5.58 -4.86
CA LEU A 83 -1.44 -7.02 -4.79
C LEU A 83 -2.50 -7.76 -5.59
N LEU A 84 -2.04 -8.63 -6.47
CA LEU A 84 -2.87 -9.29 -7.48
C LEU A 84 -2.79 -10.81 -7.31
N LYS A 85 -3.94 -11.48 -7.45
CA LYS A 85 -4.03 -12.93 -7.70
C LYS A 85 -4.69 -13.15 -9.05
N GLY A 86 -3.89 -13.36 -10.08
CA GLY A 86 -4.37 -13.29 -11.46
C GLY A 86 -4.88 -11.87 -11.74
N SER A 87 -6.11 -11.75 -12.22
CA SER A 87 -6.76 -10.46 -12.51
C SER A 87 -7.58 -9.89 -11.35
N ILE A 88 -7.46 -10.47 -10.15
CA ILE A 88 -8.17 -10.00 -8.94
C ILE A 88 -7.23 -9.09 -8.15
N ILE A 89 -7.65 -7.85 -7.94
CA ILE A 89 -7.01 -6.91 -7.01
C ILE A 89 -7.47 -7.24 -5.60
N THR A 90 -6.52 -7.54 -4.72
CA THR A 90 -6.82 -8.02 -3.36
C THR A 90 -6.49 -6.98 -2.30
N HIS A 91 -5.36 -6.29 -2.45
CA HIS A 91 -4.90 -5.27 -1.51
C HIS A 91 -4.42 -4.04 -2.29
N ALA A 92 -4.70 -2.86 -1.75
CA ALA A 92 -4.19 -1.59 -2.22
C ALA A 92 -3.38 -0.96 -1.09
N ILE A 93 -2.15 -0.54 -1.38
CA ILE A 93 -1.20 -0.09 -0.36
C ILE A 93 -0.58 1.23 -0.82
N GLU A 94 -0.66 2.21 0.06
CA GLU A 94 -0.08 3.55 -0.11
C GLU A 94 1.08 3.72 0.86
N VAL A 95 2.23 4.16 0.36
CA VAL A 95 3.45 4.38 1.14
C VAL A 95 3.63 5.87 1.36
N THR A 96 3.32 6.33 2.58
CA THR A 96 3.31 7.76 2.87
C THR A 96 4.47 8.10 3.79
N THR A 97 5.27 9.08 3.38
CA THR A 97 6.42 9.56 4.16
C THR A 97 6.13 10.89 4.84
N THR A 98 4.96 11.49 4.56
CA THR A 98 4.50 12.75 5.13
C THR A 98 3.02 12.70 5.47
N VAL A 99 2.58 13.59 6.36
CA VAL A 99 1.16 13.71 6.74
C VAL A 99 0.29 14.15 5.57
N GLU A 100 0.81 15.03 4.70
CA GLU A 100 0.08 15.52 3.53
C GLU A 100 -0.18 14.39 2.52
N THR A 101 0.82 13.55 2.27
CA THR A 101 0.67 12.39 1.37
C THR A 101 -0.30 11.37 1.96
N ALA A 102 -0.29 11.16 3.28
CA ALA A 102 -1.30 10.34 3.97
C ALA A 102 -2.71 10.91 3.80
N ASN A 103 -2.90 12.23 3.94
CA ASN A 103 -4.21 12.84 3.75
C ASN A 103 -4.74 12.65 2.32
N LYS A 104 -3.90 12.86 1.30
CA LYS A 104 -4.25 12.67 -0.12
C LYS A 104 -4.60 11.21 -0.42
N ALA A 105 -3.81 10.26 0.08
CA ALA A 105 -4.10 8.83 -0.06
C ALA A 105 -5.49 8.47 0.51
N ILE A 106 -5.83 8.95 1.70
CA ILE A 106 -7.10 8.63 2.38
C ILE A 106 -8.27 9.33 1.72
N ASN A 107 -8.22 10.66 1.68
CA ASN A 107 -9.36 11.51 1.42
C ASN A 107 -9.60 11.77 -0.07
N ASP A 108 -8.59 11.56 -0.91
CA ASP A 108 -8.75 11.68 -2.35
C ASP A 108 -8.83 10.27 -2.96
N ARG A 109 -7.74 9.49 -2.89
CA ARG A 109 -7.66 8.21 -3.63
C ARG A 109 -8.60 7.14 -3.09
N TYR A 110 -8.45 6.72 -1.85
CA TYR A 110 -9.28 5.64 -1.30
C TYR A 110 -10.75 6.02 -1.17
N ARG A 111 -11.04 7.25 -0.73
CA ARG A 111 -12.41 7.74 -0.67
C ARG A 111 -13.09 7.70 -2.04
N ASN A 112 -12.46 8.26 -3.07
CA ASN A 112 -13.06 8.26 -4.42
C ASN A 112 -13.22 6.83 -4.96
N LEU A 113 -12.25 5.97 -4.70
CA LEU A 113 -12.32 4.55 -5.08
C LEU A 113 -13.53 3.84 -4.46
N PHE A 114 -13.73 3.99 -3.15
CA PHE A 114 -14.84 3.35 -2.43
C PHE A 114 -16.20 3.97 -2.70
N VAL A 115 -16.25 5.25 -3.08
CA VAL A 115 -17.49 5.88 -3.53
C VAL A 115 -17.88 5.37 -4.92
N ALA A 116 -16.90 5.24 -5.83
CA ALA A 116 -17.15 4.79 -7.19
C ALA A 116 -17.50 3.29 -7.26
N ILE A 117 -16.89 2.45 -6.41
CA ILE A 117 -17.23 1.02 -6.30
C ILE A 117 -17.37 0.63 -4.83
N PRO A 118 -18.55 0.85 -4.21
CA PRO A 118 -18.79 0.49 -2.81
C PRO A 118 -18.65 -1.00 -2.51
N SER A 119 -18.88 -1.85 -3.50
CA SER A 119 -18.74 -3.31 -3.43
C SER A 119 -17.32 -3.81 -3.68
N LEU A 120 -16.34 -2.92 -3.89
CA LEU A 120 -14.95 -3.31 -4.13
C LEU A 120 -14.38 -3.98 -2.89
N LEU A 121 -14.07 -5.27 -3.00
CA LEU A 121 -13.50 -6.09 -1.93
C LEU A 121 -11.96 -5.97 -1.86
N VAL A 122 -11.45 -4.74 -1.98
CA VAL A 122 -10.01 -4.45 -1.87
C VAL A 122 -9.71 -3.97 -0.46
N LYS A 123 -8.76 -4.64 0.20
CA LYS A 123 -8.27 -4.20 1.51
C LYS A 123 -7.28 -3.04 1.31
N ALA A 124 -7.61 -1.87 1.86
CA ALA A 124 -6.79 -0.67 1.71
C ALA A 124 -5.88 -0.46 2.92
N TYR A 125 -4.60 -0.16 2.66
CA TYR A 125 -3.60 0.08 3.68
C TYR A 125 -2.80 1.34 3.42
N ILE A 126 -2.32 1.93 4.50
CA ILE A 126 -1.36 3.03 4.46
C ILE A 126 -0.18 2.65 5.32
N VAL A 127 0.98 2.55 4.70
CA VAL A 127 2.25 2.40 5.39
C VAL A 127 2.77 3.78 5.75
N VAL A 128 3.07 3.99 7.03
CA VAL A 128 3.60 5.26 7.56
C VAL A 128 4.86 5.02 8.38
N LYS A 129 5.73 6.03 8.42
CA LYS A 129 6.80 6.06 9.42
C LYS A 129 6.20 6.11 10.82
N ASP A 130 6.79 5.40 11.76
CA ASP A 130 6.33 5.29 13.15
C ASP A 130 6.05 6.65 13.81
N LYS A 131 6.93 7.63 13.59
CA LYS A 131 6.79 9.00 14.12
C LYS A 131 5.54 9.73 13.62
N ASP A 132 5.02 9.34 12.46
CA ASP A 132 3.88 9.99 11.79
C ASP A 132 2.57 9.22 12.03
N PHE A 133 2.63 8.06 12.68
CA PHE A 133 1.47 7.19 12.96
C PHE A 133 0.32 7.92 13.65
N SER A 134 0.59 8.64 14.74
CA SER A 134 -0.47 9.33 15.50
C SER A 134 -1.23 10.34 14.63
N LYS A 135 -0.54 11.00 13.70
CA LYS A 135 -1.15 11.98 12.78
C LYS A 135 -1.96 11.27 11.71
N ALA A 136 -1.40 10.26 11.05
CA ALA A 136 -2.14 9.43 10.09
C ALA A 136 -3.41 8.84 10.72
N HIS A 137 -3.30 8.35 11.96
CA HIS A 137 -4.42 7.85 12.75
C HIS A 137 -5.49 8.92 12.96
N SER A 138 -5.11 10.14 13.35
CA SER A 138 -6.09 11.22 13.50
C SER A 138 -6.84 11.57 12.22
N ILE A 139 -6.22 11.39 11.04
CA ILE A 139 -6.86 11.63 9.74
C ILE A 139 -7.84 10.50 9.41
N VAL A 140 -7.40 9.24 9.47
CA VAL A 140 -8.26 8.07 9.18
C VAL A 140 -9.46 8.04 10.11
N PHE A 141 -9.28 8.32 11.40
CA PHE A 141 -10.33 8.31 12.41
C PHE A 141 -10.94 9.70 12.66
N SER A 142 -10.85 10.61 11.69
CA SER A 142 -11.55 11.89 11.77
C SER A 142 -13.06 11.68 11.77
N LYS A 143 -13.83 12.63 12.34
CA LYS A 143 -15.30 12.56 12.41
C LYS A 143 -15.94 12.34 11.02
N ALA A 144 -15.39 12.98 9.98
CA ALA A 144 -15.86 12.81 8.61
C ALA A 144 -15.60 11.39 8.09
N ASN A 145 -14.39 10.87 8.27
CA ASN A 145 -14.03 9.52 7.80
C ASN A 145 -14.76 8.40 8.56
N ILE A 146 -15.08 8.61 9.85
CA ILE A 146 -15.94 7.71 10.61
C ILE A 146 -17.35 7.71 10.03
N LYS A 147 -17.94 8.90 9.80
CA LYS A 147 -19.28 9.04 9.25
C LYS A 147 -19.40 8.39 7.86
N ASP A 148 -18.36 8.50 7.06
CA ASP A 148 -18.33 8.00 5.68
C ASP A 148 -17.86 6.53 5.59
N GLY A 149 -17.60 5.86 6.73
CA GLY A 149 -17.17 4.46 6.78
C GLY A 149 -15.73 4.20 6.28
N ILE A 150 -14.95 5.25 6.01
CA ILE A 150 -13.56 5.14 5.53
C ILE A 150 -12.66 4.55 6.61
N SER A 151 -12.88 4.90 7.88
CA SER A 151 -12.08 4.39 9.00
C SER A 151 -12.17 2.88 9.18
N GLU A 152 -13.23 2.25 8.65
CA GLU A 152 -13.43 0.79 8.70
C GLU A 152 -12.76 0.07 7.52
N LYS A 153 -12.52 0.80 6.42
CA LYS A 153 -12.00 0.25 5.17
C LYS A 153 -10.49 0.43 5.01
N VAL A 154 -9.89 1.42 5.67
CA VAL A 154 -8.46 1.76 5.55
C VAL A 154 -7.73 1.42 6.85
N LYS A 155 -6.70 0.57 6.77
CA LYS A 155 -5.83 0.24 7.90
C LYS A 155 -4.49 0.97 7.80
N ILE A 156 -3.95 1.40 8.94
CA ILE A 156 -2.63 2.03 9.02
C ILE A 156 -1.62 0.99 9.51
N ILE A 157 -0.48 0.90 8.84
CA ILE A 157 0.64 0.03 9.16
C ILE A 157 1.83 0.90 9.53
N ARG A 158 2.45 0.64 10.69
CA ARG A 158 3.72 1.28 11.03
C ARG A 158 4.85 0.63 10.26
N LEU A 159 5.84 1.40 9.84
CA LEU A 159 7.00 0.86 9.15
C LEU A 159 7.72 -0.22 9.97
N SER A 160 7.78 -0.06 11.30
CA SER A 160 8.35 -1.08 12.19
C SER A 160 7.58 -2.42 12.20
N GLU A 161 6.29 -2.40 11.87
CA GLU A 161 5.45 -3.61 11.80
C GLU A 161 5.66 -4.37 10.48
N LEU A 162 6.30 -3.75 9.50
CA LEU A 162 6.47 -4.27 8.14
C LEU A 162 7.59 -5.32 8.02
N THR A 163 7.69 -6.23 8.99
CA THR A 163 8.53 -7.43 8.87
C THR A 163 7.88 -8.44 7.93
N GLU A 164 8.61 -9.45 7.44
CA GLU A 164 8.04 -10.51 6.58
C GLU A 164 6.85 -11.21 7.27
N LEU A 165 7.00 -11.57 8.55
CA LEU A 165 5.93 -12.16 9.37
C LEU A 165 4.77 -11.19 9.63
N GLY A 166 5.07 -9.91 9.86
CA GLY A 166 4.05 -8.88 10.04
C GLY A 166 3.22 -8.67 8.77
N PHE A 167 3.89 -8.66 7.62
CA PHE A 167 3.25 -8.55 6.32
C PHE A 167 2.42 -9.80 5.98
N GLU A 168 2.90 -11.00 6.29
CA GLU A 168 2.14 -12.24 6.10
C GLU A 168 0.80 -12.20 6.85
N LYS A 169 0.85 -11.84 8.14
CA LYS A 169 -0.36 -11.67 8.97
C LYS A 169 -1.31 -10.63 8.38
N LEU A 170 -0.77 -9.56 7.81
CA LEU A 170 -1.56 -8.46 7.25
C LEU A 170 -2.40 -8.89 6.05
N ILE A 171 -1.84 -9.73 5.18
CA ILE A 171 -2.48 -10.11 3.91
C ILE A 171 -3.30 -11.40 4.00
N MET A 172 -3.08 -12.22 5.03
CA MET A 172 -3.82 -13.47 5.26
C MET A 172 -5.14 -13.29 6.02
N ILE A 173 -5.34 -12.15 6.71
CA ILE A 173 -6.59 -11.79 7.43
C ILE A 173 -7.48 -10.99 6.48
#